data_AF-A0A183H9B0-F1
#
_entry.id   AF-A0A183H9B0-F1
#
_cell.length_a   1.000
_cell.length_b   1.000
_cell.length_c   1.000
_cell.angle_alpha   90.00
_cell.angle_beta   90.00
_cell.angle_gamma   90.00
#
_symmetry.space_group_name_H-M   'P 1'
#
loop_
_entity.id
_entity.type
_entity.pdbx_description
1 polymer ?
#
loop_
_entity_poly.entity_id
_entity_poly.type
_entity_poly.pdbx_seq_one_letter_code
_entity_poly.pdbx_strand_id
1 'polypeptide(L)'
;MQMVKSANTDGLLDDDVNARDFQQELKCYLHSALQVDRDWTTEDYENLNPSGIRSLTNAMEFIKNPRKMCEEIASYVQQMVEIIQWHKSNKLNRSLYLNESWDLAERRWAKELQEFRRVNKNGDVEFDISKIPDIYDNIKYDMEHNPELCTNNESQFERMYLCAKNMADIVVPQEYGISENSKVIIGQHVCTPLLKKIRSDLHHCVENPNEDDTQTRLDPRASQGIATPLRHVRTRLYFTSESHIHTLMNLIKYGGLCKISFSLCFNFHNVDDKKWQRAMHFLSSVTEFNYMTQVVLMVYEDSRTTSTKQGTDRFHIELLFSPGLYPCFLTEKERIYETRFPKSVFSEFQLVEAY
;
A
#
# COMPACT_ATOMS: atom_id res chain seq x y z
N MET A 1 28.51 8.66 3.01
CA MET A 1 27.82 8.42 1.71
C MET A 1 27.23 9.77 1.29
N GLN A 2 27.50 10.27 0.08
CA GLN A 2 26.95 11.56 -0.39
C GLN A 2 25.71 11.26 -1.22
N MET A 3 24.54 11.68 -0.76
CA MET A 3 23.27 11.54 -1.48
C MET A 3 23.03 12.79 -2.32
N VAL A 4 22.44 12.61 -3.50
CA VAL A 4 22.22 13.71 -4.45
C VAL A 4 20.86 13.52 -5.10
N LYS A 5 20.08 14.60 -5.19
CA LYS A 5 18.80 14.59 -5.90
C LYS A 5 19.08 14.63 -7.41
N SER A 6 18.52 13.70 -8.17
CA SER A 6 18.56 13.73 -9.63
C SER A 6 17.54 14.75 -10.15
N ALA A 7 17.93 15.59 -11.12
CA ALA A 7 17.04 16.59 -11.71
C ALA A 7 15.96 15.92 -12.57
N ASN A 8 14.78 16.55 -12.70
CA ASN A 8 13.65 16.09 -13.53
C ASN A 8 13.14 14.67 -13.20
N THR A 9 13.10 14.30 -11.92
CA THR A 9 12.53 13.01 -11.48
C THR A 9 11.07 13.10 -11.05
N ASP A 10 10.51 14.32 -10.96
CA ASP A 10 9.15 14.54 -10.46
C ASP A 10 8.10 13.83 -11.35
N GLY A 11 8.31 13.77 -12.67
CA GLY A 11 7.41 13.08 -13.62
C GLY A 11 7.55 11.55 -13.71
N LEU A 12 8.42 10.92 -12.91
CA LEU A 12 8.53 9.45 -12.89
C LEU A 12 7.41 8.77 -12.09
N LEU A 13 6.73 9.56 -11.26
CA LEU A 13 5.70 9.16 -10.31
C LEU A 13 4.44 10.02 -10.47
N ASP A 14 4.24 10.57 -11.68
CA ASP A 14 3.02 11.31 -12.02
C ASP A 14 2.03 10.36 -12.69
N ASP A 15 0.77 10.40 -12.25
CA ASP A 15 -0.30 9.61 -12.83
C ASP A 15 -0.65 10.08 -14.25
N ASP A 16 -0.72 9.13 -15.19
CA ASP A 16 -1.32 9.35 -16.52
C ASP A 16 -2.82 9.70 -16.36
N VAL A 17 -3.33 10.63 -17.18
CA VAL A 17 -4.75 11.03 -17.22
C VAL A 17 -5.66 9.81 -17.37
N ASN A 18 -5.25 8.83 -18.19
CA ASN A 18 -6.04 7.61 -18.40
C ASN A 18 -6.14 6.73 -17.14
N ALA A 19 -5.12 6.72 -16.27
CA ALA A 19 -5.17 5.98 -15.01
C ALA A 19 -6.28 6.51 -14.09
N ARG A 20 -6.47 7.83 -14.09
CA ARG A 20 -7.47 8.50 -13.24
C ARG A 20 -8.89 8.14 -13.62
N ASP A 21 -9.17 7.98 -14.92
CA ASP A 21 -10.50 7.59 -15.40
C ASP A 21 -10.85 6.17 -14.93
N PHE A 22 -9.93 5.21 -15.09
CA PHE A 22 -10.14 3.85 -14.59
C PHE A 22 -10.29 3.80 -13.06
N GLN A 23 -9.47 4.54 -12.32
CA GLN A 23 -9.62 4.64 -10.87
C GLN A 23 -10.96 5.26 -10.47
N GLN A 24 -11.45 6.25 -11.21
CA GLN A 24 -12.73 6.88 -10.95
C GLN A 24 -13.90 5.92 -11.18
N GLU A 25 -13.86 5.11 -12.24
CA GLU A 25 -14.86 4.06 -12.48
C GLU A 25 -14.90 3.05 -11.33
N LEU A 26 -13.73 2.61 -10.86
CA LEU A 26 -13.62 1.70 -9.72
C LEU A 26 -14.16 2.32 -8.43
N LYS A 27 -13.84 3.59 -8.18
CA LYS A 27 -14.39 4.35 -7.03
C LYS A 27 -15.92 4.43 -7.08
N CYS A 28 -16.50 4.71 -8.24
CA CYS A 28 -17.95 4.72 -8.42
C CYS A 28 -18.58 3.34 -8.17
N TYR A 29 -17.92 2.27 -8.64
CA TYR A 29 -18.36 0.89 -8.39
C TYR A 29 -18.29 0.53 -6.91
N LEU A 30 -17.15 0.78 -6.24
CA LEU A 30 -16.96 0.53 -4.81
C LEU A 30 -17.98 1.32 -3.97
N HIS A 31 -18.20 2.59 -4.31
CA HIS A 31 -19.22 3.43 -3.68
C HIS A 31 -20.59 2.78 -3.80
N SER A 32 -20.97 2.32 -4.99
CA SER A 32 -22.28 1.68 -5.21
C SER A 32 -22.40 0.35 -4.46
N ALA A 33 -21.37 -0.50 -4.50
CA ALA A 33 -21.37 -1.81 -3.86
C ALA A 33 -21.45 -1.73 -2.33
N LEU A 34 -20.77 -0.76 -1.72
CA LEU A 34 -20.71 -0.61 -0.26
C LEU A 34 -21.91 0.18 0.33
N GLN A 35 -22.84 0.66 -0.50
CA GLN A 35 -24.10 1.28 -0.04
C GLN A 35 -25.23 0.27 0.14
N VAL A 36 -25.05 -0.96 -0.34
CA VAL A 36 -26.11 -1.97 -0.39
C VAL A 36 -26.44 -2.49 1.01
N ASP A 37 -27.68 -2.31 1.46
CA ASP A 37 -28.16 -2.81 2.75
C ASP A 37 -28.64 -4.26 2.69
N ARG A 38 -27.69 -5.18 2.50
CA ARG A 38 -27.89 -6.62 2.69
C ARG A 38 -26.55 -7.30 2.97
N ASP A 39 -26.62 -8.52 3.47
CA ASP A 39 -25.44 -9.36 3.61
C ASP A 39 -24.85 -9.68 2.22
N TRP A 40 -23.53 -9.90 2.17
CA TRP A 40 -22.82 -10.30 0.96
C TRP A 40 -23.36 -11.61 0.39
N THR A 41 -23.53 -11.63 -0.93
CA THR A 41 -23.87 -12.82 -1.72
C THR A 41 -22.62 -13.36 -2.39
N THR A 42 -22.69 -14.60 -2.90
CA THR A 42 -21.59 -15.21 -3.68
C THR A 42 -21.19 -14.34 -4.87
N GLU A 43 -22.16 -13.71 -5.54
CA GLU A 43 -21.91 -12.80 -6.66
C GLU A 43 -21.11 -11.55 -6.23
N ASP A 44 -21.35 -11.02 -5.02
CA ASP A 44 -20.54 -9.89 -4.52
C ASP A 44 -19.10 -10.32 -4.26
N TYR A 45 -18.86 -11.54 -3.75
CA TYR A 45 -17.51 -12.07 -3.59
C TYR A 45 -16.80 -12.25 -4.95
N GLU A 46 -17.51 -12.74 -5.97
CA GLU A 46 -16.96 -12.89 -7.32
C GLU A 46 -16.65 -11.54 -7.97
N ASN A 47 -17.51 -10.54 -7.76
CA ASN A 47 -17.35 -9.22 -8.34
C ASN A 47 -16.31 -8.35 -7.61
N LEU A 48 -16.29 -8.37 -6.27
CA LEU A 48 -15.37 -7.59 -5.45
C LEU A 48 -14.04 -8.30 -5.22
N ASN A 49 -13.94 -9.62 -5.35
CA ASN A 49 -12.69 -10.36 -5.11
C ASN A 49 -12.52 -11.53 -6.09
N PRO A 50 -12.48 -11.27 -7.41
CA PRO A 50 -12.43 -12.31 -8.44
C PRO A 50 -11.17 -13.21 -8.34
N SER A 51 -10.06 -12.66 -7.84
CA SER A 51 -8.80 -13.41 -7.64
C SER A 51 -8.74 -14.18 -6.32
N GLY A 52 -9.80 -14.16 -5.49
CA GLY A 52 -9.87 -14.90 -4.23
C GLY A 52 -8.80 -14.48 -3.22
N ILE A 53 -8.47 -13.19 -3.15
CA ILE A 53 -7.46 -12.64 -2.24
C ILE A 53 -7.93 -12.86 -0.80
N ARG A 54 -7.14 -13.61 -0.03
CA ARG A 54 -7.52 -14.06 1.33
C ARG A 54 -7.81 -12.92 2.29
N SER A 55 -7.03 -11.83 2.24
CA SER A 55 -7.26 -10.66 3.10
C SER A 55 -8.61 -10.00 2.84
N LEU A 56 -8.99 -9.82 1.56
CA LEU A 56 -10.29 -9.28 1.17
C LEU A 56 -11.43 -10.21 1.58
N THR A 57 -11.28 -11.53 1.40
CA THR A 57 -12.29 -12.50 1.85
C THR A 57 -12.55 -12.37 3.35
N ASN A 58 -11.50 -12.31 4.17
CA ASN A 58 -11.63 -12.13 5.61
C ASN A 58 -12.32 -10.80 5.97
N ALA A 59 -12.01 -9.73 5.24
CA ALA A 59 -12.64 -8.42 5.44
C ALA A 59 -14.13 -8.46 5.11
N MET A 60 -14.51 -9.05 3.98
CA MET A 60 -15.91 -9.24 3.60
C MET A 60 -16.68 -10.10 4.63
N GLU A 61 -16.09 -11.19 5.10
CA GLU A 61 -16.67 -12.05 6.16
C GLU A 61 -16.88 -11.31 7.48
N PHE A 62 -15.97 -10.40 7.84
CA PHE A 62 -16.11 -9.54 9.02
C PHE A 62 -17.23 -8.52 8.85
N ILE A 63 -17.29 -7.88 7.69
CA ILE A 63 -18.24 -6.80 7.39
C ILE A 63 -19.68 -7.32 7.32
N LYS A 64 -19.88 -8.46 6.64
CA LYS A 64 -21.18 -9.07 6.32
C LYS A 64 -22.12 -8.16 5.54
N ASN A 65 -22.60 -7.08 6.13
CA ASN A 65 -23.45 -6.06 5.51
C ASN A 65 -22.68 -4.73 5.48
N PRO A 66 -22.32 -4.21 4.28
CA PRO A 66 -21.49 -3.03 4.18
C PRO A 66 -22.18 -1.76 4.65
N ARG A 67 -23.49 -1.63 4.40
CA ARG A 67 -24.25 -0.45 4.81
C ARG A 67 -24.32 -0.32 6.33
N LYS A 68 -24.62 -1.42 7.02
CA LYS A 68 -24.63 -1.47 8.49
C LYS A 68 -23.25 -1.24 9.08
N MET A 69 -22.19 -1.70 8.41
CA MET A 69 -20.82 -1.39 8.80
C MET A 69 -20.53 0.11 8.70
N CYS A 70 -20.98 0.79 7.65
CA CYS A 70 -20.87 2.25 7.55
C CYS A 70 -21.64 2.97 8.66
N GLU A 71 -22.84 2.51 9.02
CA GLU A 71 -23.62 3.04 10.13
C GLU A 71 -22.90 2.88 11.48
N GLU A 72 -22.32 1.69 11.72
CA GLU A 72 -21.52 1.40 12.90
C GLU A 72 -20.29 2.32 12.97
N ILE A 73 -19.53 2.46 11.87
CA ILE A 73 -18.38 3.38 11.79
C ILE A 73 -18.81 4.81 12.09
N ALA A 74 -19.88 5.32 11.45
CA ALA A 74 -20.34 6.68 11.67
C ALA A 74 -20.76 6.93 13.12
N SER A 75 -21.33 5.92 13.80
CA SER A 75 -21.66 6.02 15.22
C SER A 75 -20.43 6.17 16.11
N TYR A 76 -19.30 5.54 15.74
CA TYR A 76 -18.04 5.68 16.45
C TYR A 76 -17.34 7.01 16.16
N VAL A 77 -17.36 7.46 14.90
CA VAL A 77 -16.85 8.79 14.52
C VAL A 77 -17.58 9.89 15.31
N GLN A 78 -18.91 9.79 15.45
CA GLN A 78 -19.71 10.68 16.29
C GLN A 78 -19.29 10.64 17.77
N GLN A 79 -19.10 9.45 18.33
CA GLN A 79 -18.62 9.30 19.72
C GLN A 79 -17.24 9.94 19.93
N MET A 80 -16.33 9.81 18.96
CA MET A 80 -15.02 10.44 19.02
C MET A 80 -15.12 11.97 19.08
N VAL A 81 -15.99 12.57 18.25
CA VAL A 81 -16.28 14.02 18.31
C VAL A 81 -16.77 14.43 19.70
N GLU A 82 -17.69 13.67 20.29
CA GLU A 82 -18.23 13.94 21.63
C GLU A 82 -17.17 13.85 22.74
N ILE A 83 -16.28 12.85 22.66
CA ILE A 83 -15.16 12.68 23.59
C ILE A 83 -14.21 13.88 23.51
N ILE A 84 -13.87 14.32 22.29
CA ILE A 84 -13.02 15.48 22.06
C ILE A 84 -13.67 16.75 22.62
N GLN A 85 -14.98 16.95 22.38
CA GLN A 85 -15.73 18.08 22.91
C GLN A 85 -15.79 18.11 24.45
N TRP A 86 -15.92 16.93 25.07
CA TRP A 86 -15.84 16.80 26.52
C TRP A 86 -14.44 17.19 27.02
N HIS A 87 -13.38 16.68 26.38
CA HIS A 87 -12.00 17.02 26.73
C HIS A 87 -11.71 18.51 26.55
N LYS A 88 -12.18 19.12 25.46
CA LYS A 88 -12.10 20.56 25.21
C LYS A 88 -12.70 21.38 26.35
N SER A 89 -13.85 20.95 26.87
CA SER A 89 -14.56 21.67 27.93
C SER A 89 -13.96 21.45 29.33
N ASN A 90 -13.32 20.30 29.57
CA ASN A 90 -12.86 19.88 30.90
C ASN A 90 -11.33 19.89 31.09
N LYS A 91 -10.54 19.96 30.02
CA LYS A 91 -9.05 19.85 30.04
C LYS A 91 -8.37 20.90 29.15
N LEU A 92 -8.73 22.18 29.35
CA LEU A 92 -8.31 23.33 28.54
C LEU A 92 -6.78 23.53 28.41
N ASN A 93 -5.98 23.08 29.37
CA ASN A 93 -4.53 23.29 29.39
C ASN A 93 -3.70 22.11 28.84
N ARG A 94 -4.35 21.13 28.20
CA ARG A 94 -3.66 20.00 27.56
C ARG A 94 -3.80 20.09 26.04
N SER A 95 -2.78 19.63 25.34
CA SER A 95 -2.78 19.42 23.90
C SER A 95 -2.55 17.93 23.61
N LEU A 96 -2.97 17.52 22.43
CA LEU A 96 -2.70 16.20 21.86
C LEU A 96 -1.26 16.16 21.30
N TYR A 97 -0.87 15.02 20.74
CA TYR A 97 0.43 14.81 20.13
C TYR A 97 0.79 15.92 19.13
N LEU A 98 2.08 16.27 19.07
CA LEU A 98 2.62 17.41 18.29
C LEU A 98 1.95 18.76 18.57
N ASN A 99 1.41 18.95 19.78
CA ASN A 99 0.69 20.15 20.21
C ASN A 99 -0.59 20.44 19.40
N GLU A 100 -1.24 19.42 18.84
CA GLU A 100 -2.59 19.57 18.27
C GLU A 100 -3.55 20.06 19.37
N SER A 101 -4.26 21.16 19.10
CA SER A 101 -5.25 21.70 20.05
C SER A 101 -6.56 20.94 19.96
N TRP A 102 -7.37 20.99 21.02
CA TRP A 102 -8.71 20.40 21.02
C TRP A 102 -9.60 20.92 19.88
N ASP A 103 -9.48 22.21 19.52
CA ASP A 103 -10.19 22.79 18.38
C ASP A 103 -9.78 22.17 17.04
N LEU A 104 -8.51 21.82 16.87
CA LEU A 104 -8.02 21.18 15.64
C LEU A 104 -8.50 19.73 15.56
N ALA A 105 -8.41 18.97 16.65
CA ALA A 105 -8.91 17.60 16.70
C ALA A 105 -10.44 17.53 16.50
N GLU A 106 -11.19 18.45 17.10
CA GLU A 106 -12.64 18.55 16.88
C GLU A 106 -12.94 18.80 15.41
N ARG A 107 -12.24 19.75 14.77
CA ARG A 107 -12.42 20.04 13.33
C ARG A 107 -12.08 18.83 12.45
N ARG A 108 -11.01 18.09 12.77
CA ARG A 108 -10.60 16.89 12.04
C ARG A 108 -11.70 15.83 12.07
N TRP A 109 -12.10 15.41 13.27
CA TRP A 109 -13.14 14.37 13.43
C TRP A 109 -14.54 14.81 12.99
N ALA A 110 -14.92 16.06 13.23
CA ALA A 110 -16.22 16.59 12.78
C ALA A 110 -16.29 16.68 11.25
N LYS A 111 -15.17 17.02 10.58
CA LYS A 111 -15.08 17.01 9.13
C LYS A 111 -15.26 15.58 8.59
N GLU A 112 -14.57 14.60 9.15
CA GLU A 112 -14.74 13.20 8.75
C GLU A 112 -16.19 12.74 8.89
N LEU A 113 -16.84 13.05 10.02
CA LEU A 113 -18.24 12.71 10.24
C LEU A 113 -19.16 13.34 9.18
N GLN A 114 -18.98 14.63 8.90
CA GLN A 114 -19.82 15.37 7.96
C GLN A 114 -19.62 14.90 6.52
N GLU A 115 -18.39 14.62 6.12
CA GLU A 115 -18.07 14.19 4.77
C GLU A 115 -18.47 12.72 4.55
N PHE A 116 -18.25 11.86 5.54
CA PHE A 116 -18.58 10.44 5.50
C PHE A 116 -20.08 10.19 5.56
N ARG A 117 -20.82 10.81 6.48
CA ARG A 117 -22.27 10.58 6.64
C ARG A 117 -23.06 11.76 6.10
N ARG A 118 -23.45 11.69 4.83
CA ARG A 118 -24.21 12.75 4.16
C ARG A 118 -25.71 12.51 4.31
N VAL A 119 -26.44 13.54 4.69
CA VAL A 119 -27.91 13.51 4.73
C VAL A 119 -28.43 14.28 3.52
N ASN A 120 -29.10 13.58 2.62
CA ASN A 120 -29.67 14.15 1.41
C ASN A 120 -30.90 15.00 1.73
N LYS A 121 -31.31 15.85 0.78
CA LYS A 121 -32.44 16.80 0.97
C LYS A 121 -33.76 16.11 1.32
N ASN A 122 -33.91 14.85 0.95
CA ASN A 122 -35.08 14.01 1.23
C ASN A 122 -35.01 13.29 2.59
N GLY A 123 -33.91 13.44 3.35
CA GLY A 123 -33.69 12.80 4.64
C GLY A 123 -32.93 11.46 4.56
N ASP A 124 -32.65 10.95 3.35
CA ASP A 124 -31.91 9.71 3.18
C ASP A 124 -30.44 9.91 3.54
N VAL A 125 -29.85 8.91 4.19
CA VAL A 125 -28.42 8.91 4.53
C VAL A 125 -27.65 8.26 3.39
N GLU A 126 -26.54 8.84 2.99
CA GLU A 126 -25.58 8.30 2.04
C GLU A 126 -24.19 8.35 2.66
N PHE A 127 -23.43 7.25 2.55
CA PHE A 127 -22.07 7.20 3.06
C PHE A 127 -21.04 7.48 1.98
N ASP A 128 -20.15 8.45 2.16
CA ASP A 128 -19.05 8.72 1.23
C ASP A 128 -17.91 7.72 1.44
N ILE A 129 -17.87 6.68 0.62
CA ILE A 129 -16.93 5.57 0.78
C ILE A 129 -15.46 6.04 0.62
N SER A 130 -15.21 7.14 -0.11
CA SER A 130 -13.86 7.68 -0.25
C SER A 130 -13.27 8.21 1.05
N LYS A 131 -14.08 8.34 2.12
CA LYS A 131 -13.65 8.77 3.46
C LYS A 131 -13.20 7.63 4.36
N ILE A 132 -13.44 6.38 3.97
CA ILE A 132 -13.02 5.22 4.75
C ILE A 132 -11.49 5.21 5.03
N PRO A 133 -10.61 5.46 4.04
CA PRO A 133 -9.16 5.52 4.30
C PRO A 133 -8.81 6.64 5.29
N ASP A 134 -9.40 7.82 5.13
CA ASP A 134 -9.19 8.97 6.02
C ASP A 134 -9.60 8.65 7.48
N ILE A 135 -10.76 7.99 7.66
CA ILE A 135 -11.23 7.54 8.99
C ILE A 135 -10.29 6.51 9.59
N TYR A 136 -9.85 5.53 8.80
CA TYR A 136 -8.92 4.48 9.22
C TYR A 136 -7.60 5.08 9.70
N ASP A 137 -7.01 5.98 8.93
CA ASP A 137 -5.75 6.65 9.28
C ASP A 137 -5.91 7.52 10.53
N ASN A 138 -7.03 8.24 10.66
CA ASN A 138 -7.32 9.07 11.83
C ASN A 138 -7.41 8.24 13.12
N ILE A 139 -8.17 7.13 13.12
CA ILE A 139 -8.27 6.29 14.33
C ILE A 139 -6.93 5.61 14.64
N LYS A 140 -6.21 5.13 13.63
CA LYS A 140 -4.88 4.53 13.80
C LYS A 140 -3.91 5.53 14.44
N TYR A 141 -3.84 6.75 13.91
CA TYR A 141 -3.01 7.83 14.46
C TYR A 141 -3.37 8.16 15.91
N ASP A 142 -4.66 8.32 16.21
CA ASP A 142 -5.10 8.68 17.56
C ASP A 142 -4.88 7.55 18.57
N MET A 143 -5.01 6.29 18.17
CA MET A 143 -4.67 5.14 19.03
C MET A 143 -3.17 5.03 19.32
N GLU A 144 -2.31 5.39 18.35
CA GLU A 144 -0.85 5.37 18.52
C GLU A 144 -0.34 6.54 19.38
N HIS A 145 -0.90 7.73 19.15
CA HIS A 145 -0.29 8.97 19.65
C HIS A 145 -1.11 9.69 20.73
N ASN A 146 -2.42 9.43 20.79
CA ASN A 146 -3.37 10.11 21.68
C ASN A 146 -4.17 9.11 22.53
N PRO A 147 -3.53 8.18 23.27
CA PRO A 147 -4.21 7.13 24.02
C PRO A 147 -5.17 7.66 25.10
N GLU A 148 -5.01 8.92 25.52
CA GLU A 148 -5.93 9.60 26.43
C GLU A 148 -7.34 9.78 25.85
N LEU A 149 -7.51 9.79 24.52
CA LEU A 149 -8.81 9.79 23.87
C LEU A 149 -9.54 8.46 24.05
N CYS A 150 -8.76 7.37 24.15
CA CYS A 150 -9.28 6.01 24.30
C CYS A 150 -9.57 5.63 25.76
N THR A 151 -9.18 6.46 26.74
CA THR A 151 -9.28 6.10 28.16
C THR A 151 -10.74 5.90 28.59
N ASN A 152 -11.03 4.74 29.20
CA ASN A 152 -12.38 4.26 29.56
C ASN A 152 -13.27 3.86 28.37
N ASN A 153 -12.75 3.90 27.14
CA ASN A 153 -13.47 3.52 25.92
C ASN A 153 -12.64 2.57 25.03
N GLU A 154 -11.66 1.86 25.61
CA GLU A 154 -10.64 1.11 24.89
C GLU A 154 -11.26 0.08 23.94
N SER A 155 -12.30 -0.63 24.42
CA SER A 155 -13.02 -1.63 23.64
C SER A 155 -13.81 -1.04 22.46
N GLN A 156 -14.40 0.16 22.61
CA GLN A 156 -15.13 0.80 21.51
C GLN A 156 -14.15 1.30 20.44
N PHE A 157 -13.00 1.84 20.85
CA PHE A 157 -11.99 2.32 19.90
C PHE A 157 -11.28 1.17 19.18
N GLU A 158 -10.99 0.06 19.86
CA GLU A 158 -10.50 -1.14 19.19
C GLU A 158 -11.53 -1.65 18.15
N ARG A 159 -12.83 -1.64 18.51
CA ARG A 159 -13.89 -2.02 17.58
C ARG A 159 -13.99 -1.05 16.40
N MET A 160 -13.92 0.25 16.63
CA MET A 160 -13.91 1.28 15.59
C MET A 160 -12.74 1.07 14.62
N TYR A 161 -11.54 0.88 15.15
CA TYR A 161 -10.34 0.58 14.37
C TYR A 161 -10.54 -0.66 13.49
N LEU A 162 -11.03 -1.77 14.05
CA LEU A 162 -11.29 -2.99 13.29
C LEU A 162 -12.34 -2.78 12.20
N CYS A 163 -13.40 -2.02 12.47
CA CYS A 163 -14.43 -1.72 11.48
C CYS A 163 -13.87 -0.89 10.31
N ALA A 164 -13.20 0.22 10.61
CA ALA A 164 -12.57 1.08 9.61
C ALA A 164 -11.49 0.33 8.83
N LYS A 165 -10.66 -0.47 9.50
CA LYS A 165 -9.62 -1.29 8.88
C LYS A 165 -10.18 -2.28 7.88
N ASN A 166 -11.19 -3.08 8.25
CA ASN A 166 -11.71 -4.09 7.31
C ASN A 166 -12.39 -3.42 6.11
N MET A 167 -13.01 -2.25 6.28
CA MET A 167 -13.52 -1.47 5.15
C MET A 167 -12.37 -0.95 4.26
N ALA A 168 -11.29 -0.41 4.86
CA ALA A 168 -10.11 0.05 4.13
C ALA A 168 -9.37 -1.09 3.39
N ASP A 169 -9.28 -2.28 4.01
CA ASP A 169 -8.71 -3.50 3.41
C ASP A 169 -9.46 -3.95 2.14
N ILE A 170 -10.70 -3.47 1.91
CA ILE A 170 -11.44 -3.63 0.64
C ILE A 170 -11.23 -2.41 -0.25
N VAL A 171 -11.50 -1.20 0.25
CA VAL A 171 -11.54 0.03 -0.55
C VAL A 171 -10.17 0.32 -1.17
N VAL A 172 -9.13 0.47 -0.33
CA VAL A 172 -7.80 0.94 -0.75
C VAL A 172 -7.19 0.06 -1.85
N PRO A 173 -7.06 -1.27 -1.72
CA PRO A 173 -6.44 -2.07 -2.76
C PRO A 173 -7.29 -2.19 -4.04
N GLN A 174 -8.62 -2.05 -3.95
CA GLN A 174 -9.51 -2.18 -5.10
C GLN A 174 -9.65 -0.90 -5.91
N GLU A 175 -9.27 0.27 -5.37
CA GLU A 175 -9.08 1.49 -6.17
C GLU A 175 -8.00 1.32 -7.24
N TYR A 176 -7.04 0.41 -7.06
CA TYR A 176 -5.94 0.14 -7.99
C TYR A 176 -6.21 -1.07 -8.91
N GLY A 177 -7.48 -1.43 -9.10
CA GLY A 177 -7.96 -2.51 -9.96
C GLY A 177 -8.61 -3.61 -9.15
N ILE A 178 -9.69 -4.21 -9.66
CA ILE A 178 -10.41 -5.34 -9.03
C ILE A 178 -10.05 -6.66 -9.69
N SER A 179 -10.22 -6.76 -11.00
CA SER A 179 -9.76 -7.91 -11.80
C SER A 179 -8.27 -7.81 -12.09
N GLU A 180 -7.60 -8.94 -12.31
CA GLU A 180 -6.17 -8.98 -12.67
C GLU A 180 -5.85 -8.08 -13.87
N ASN A 181 -6.70 -8.12 -14.89
CA ASN A 181 -6.55 -7.28 -16.07
C ASN A 181 -6.61 -5.78 -15.71
N SER A 182 -7.60 -5.35 -14.92
CA SER A 182 -7.69 -3.95 -14.49
C SER A 182 -6.50 -3.52 -13.61
N LYS A 183 -6.00 -4.42 -12.75
CA LYS A 183 -4.81 -4.19 -11.91
C LYS A 183 -3.56 -3.97 -12.77
N VAL A 184 -3.40 -4.75 -13.84
CA VAL A 184 -2.29 -4.58 -14.80
C VAL A 184 -2.43 -3.30 -15.61
N ILE A 185 -3.61 -2.98 -16.13
CA ILE A 185 -3.84 -1.76 -16.93
C ILE A 185 -3.53 -0.50 -16.12
N ILE A 186 -4.11 -0.37 -14.92
CA ILE A 186 -3.85 0.78 -14.05
C ILE A 186 -2.37 0.84 -13.68
N GLY A 187 -1.80 -0.31 -13.31
CA GLY A 187 -0.37 -0.41 -13.01
C GLY A 187 0.52 0.06 -14.16
N GLN A 188 0.20 -0.30 -15.40
CA GLN A 188 0.96 0.13 -16.57
C GLN A 188 0.88 1.65 -16.77
N HIS A 189 -0.30 2.26 -16.61
CA HIS A 189 -0.43 3.70 -16.77
C HIS A 189 0.31 4.51 -15.68
N VAL A 190 0.35 4.01 -14.45
CA VAL A 190 1.03 4.70 -13.33
C VAL A 190 2.55 4.39 -13.31
N CYS A 191 2.94 3.12 -13.40
CA CYS A 191 4.32 2.72 -13.13
C CYS A 191 5.22 2.64 -14.38
N THR A 192 4.70 2.81 -15.60
CA THR A 192 5.55 2.69 -16.81
C THR A 192 6.78 3.61 -16.81
N PRO A 193 6.70 4.91 -16.43
CA PRO A 193 7.88 5.76 -16.36
C PRO A 193 8.95 5.22 -15.39
N LEU A 194 8.53 4.82 -14.19
CA LEU A 194 9.40 4.22 -13.18
C LEU A 194 10.01 2.91 -13.69
N LEU A 195 9.22 2.00 -14.26
CA LEU A 195 9.70 0.72 -14.78
C LEU A 195 10.66 0.89 -15.96
N LYS A 196 10.42 1.84 -16.87
CA LYS A 196 11.36 2.19 -17.94
C LYS A 196 12.67 2.69 -17.36
N LYS A 197 12.62 3.50 -16.30
CA LYS A 197 13.82 4.01 -15.61
C LYS A 197 14.58 2.88 -14.92
N ILE A 198 13.90 2.04 -14.13
CA ILE A 198 14.50 0.86 -13.49
C ILE A 198 15.15 -0.03 -14.55
N ARG A 199 14.42 -0.39 -15.60
CA ARG A 199 14.94 -1.22 -16.71
C ARG A 199 16.19 -0.60 -17.35
N SER A 200 16.16 0.71 -17.62
CA SER A 200 17.34 1.42 -18.13
C SER A 200 18.51 1.30 -17.14
N ASP A 201 18.29 1.60 -15.86
CA ASP A 201 19.32 1.51 -14.83
C ASP A 201 19.90 0.10 -14.68
N LEU A 202 19.09 -0.95 -14.89
CA LEU A 202 19.51 -2.36 -14.89
C LEU A 202 20.35 -2.72 -16.13
N HIS A 203 19.92 -2.35 -17.35
CA HIS A 203 20.67 -2.65 -18.57
C HIS A 203 22.05 -1.98 -18.60
N HIS A 204 22.16 -0.76 -18.07
CA HIS A 204 23.46 -0.07 -17.99
C HIS A 204 24.44 -0.72 -17.00
N CYS A 205 23.98 -1.58 -16.09
CA CYS A 205 24.88 -2.43 -15.30
C CYS A 205 25.46 -3.60 -16.11
N VAL A 206 24.82 -3.96 -17.24
CA VAL A 206 25.19 -5.10 -18.10
C VAL A 206 26.07 -4.65 -19.28
N GLU A 207 25.86 -3.46 -19.82
CA GLU A 207 26.62 -2.91 -20.95
C GLU A 207 27.98 -2.30 -20.48
N ASN A 208 29.05 -2.54 -21.27
CA ASN A 208 30.43 -2.23 -20.87
C ASN A 208 30.63 -0.73 -20.53
N PRO A 209 31.28 -0.40 -19.39
CA PRO A 209 31.52 0.97 -18.91
C PRO A 209 32.55 1.79 -19.72
N ASN A 210 32.91 1.34 -20.93
CA ASN A 210 33.94 1.95 -21.77
C ASN A 210 33.40 2.99 -22.76
N GLU A 211 32.09 3.22 -22.78
CA GLU A 211 31.49 4.28 -23.58
C GLU A 211 31.15 5.47 -22.67
N ASP A 212 31.37 6.67 -23.21
CA ASP A 212 31.43 8.00 -22.59
C ASP A 212 30.12 8.49 -21.92
N ASP A 213 29.37 7.59 -21.27
CA ASP A 213 27.95 7.82 -21.02
C ASP A 213 27.64 8.39 -19.63
N THR A 214 27.03 9.56 -19.65
CA THR A 214 26.78 10.44 -18.50
C THR A 214 25.53 10.06 -17.68
N GLN A 215 24.79 9.03 -18.10
CA GLN A 215 23.45 8.72 -17.56
C GLN A 215 23.43 7.96 -16.23
N THR A 216 24.53 7.29 -15.86
CA THR A 216 24.73 6.67 -14.53
C THR A 216 25.59 7.51 -13.60
N ARG A 217 26.06 8.67 -14.10
CA ARG A 217 26.70 9.70 -13.31
C ARG A 217 25.62 10.62 -12.75
N LEU A 218 25.97 11.30 -11.68
CA LEU A 218 25.14 12.37 -11.13
C LEU A 218 24.91 13.40 -12.23
N ASP A 219 23.72 14.00 -12.30
CA ASP A 219 23.47 15.11 -13.25
C ASP A 219 24.63 16.10 -13.09
N PRO A 220 25.35 16.46 -14.19
CA PRO A 220 26.50 17.35 -14.10
C PRO A 220 26.19 18.69 -13.40
N ARG A 221 24.92 19.12 -13.41
CA ARG A 221 24.45 20.31 -12.69
C ARG A 221 24.34 20.08 -11.18
N ALA A 222 24.04 18.85 -10.77
CA ALA A 222 23.99 18.41 -9.38
C ALA A 222 25.33 17.84 -8.87
N SER A 223 26.37 17.81 -9.71
CA SER A 223 27.68 17.24 -9.37
C SER A 223 28.66 18.22 -8.74
N GLN A 224 28.28 19.50 -8.59
CA GLN A 224 29.10 20.51 -7.93
C GLN A 224 29.23 20.21 -6.43
N GLY A 225 30.46 20.20 -5.92
CA GLY A 225 30.74 19.89 -4.50
C GLY A 225 30.73 18.39 -4.15
N ILE A 226 30.72 17.50 -5.15
CA ILE A 226 30.80 16.06 -4.96
C ILE A 226 32.24 15.60 -5.11
N ALA A 227 32.73 14.80 -4.16
CA ALA A 227 34.12 14.36 -4.14
C ALA A 227 34.51 13.47 -5.33
N THR A 228 33.55 12.70 -5.89
CA THR A 228 33.78 11.78 -7.02
C THR A 228 32.60 11.78 -8.02
N PRO A 229 32.41 12.87 -8.79
CA PRO A 229 31.23 13.07 -9.63
C PRO A 229 31.13 12.09 -10.83
N LEU A 230 32.26 11.49 -11.22
CA LEU A 230 32.36 10.55 -12.34
C LEU A 230 32.13 9.08 -11.93
N ARG A 231 31.91 8.79 -10.64
CA ARG A 231 31.65 7.42 -10.16
C ARG A 231 30.25 6.97 -10.55
N HIS A 232 30.13 5.68 -10.85
CA HIS A 232 28.84 5.03 -11.08
C HIS A 232 27.98 5.04 -9.82
N VAL A 233 26.72 5.39 -10.00
CA VAL A 233 25.68 5.28 -8.96
C VAL A 233 25.40 3.79 -8.70
N ARG A 234 25.71 3.33 -7.48
CA ARG A 234 25.48 1.95 -7.03
C ARG A 234 24.13 1.74 -6.35
N THR A 235 23.49 2.81 -5.92
CA THR A 235 22.22 2.77 -5.18
C THR A 235 21.36 3.94 -5.61
N ARG A 236 20.11 3.65 -5.94
CA ARG A 236 19.09 4.66 -6.24
C ARG A 236 17.95 4.48 -5.25
N LEU A 237 17.50 5.60 -4.68
CA LEU A 237 16.38 5.63 -3.74
C LEU A 237 15.24 6.41 -4.40
N TYR A 238 14.08 5.77 -4.46
CA TYR A 238 12.83 6.38 -4.91
C TYR A 238 11.92 6.51 -3.71
N PHE A 239 11.51 7.74 -3.40
CA PHE A 239 10.48 8.00 -2.41
C PHE A 239 9.18 8.19 -3.14
N THR A 240 8.16 7.44 -2.76
CA THR A 240 6.87 7.43 -3.44
C THR A 240 5.74 7.25 -2.44
N SER A 241 4.50 7.42 -2.89
CA SER A 241 3.30 7.26 -2.08
C SER A 241 2.85 5.80 -2.01
N GLU A 242 1.95 5.50 -1.07
CA GLU A 242 1.30 4.20 -0.96
C GLU A 242 0.60 3.77 -2.28
N SER A 243 -0.05 4.74 -2.94
CA SER A 243 -0.72 4.54 -4.22
C SER A 243 0.19 3.96 -5.32
N HIS A 244 1.44 4.43 -5.36
CA HIS A 244 2.45 3.91 -6.28
C HIS A 244 2.93 2.52 -5.91
N ILE A 245 3.00 2.20 -4.61
CA ILE A 245 3.33 0.86 -4.16
C ILE A 245 2.22 -0.13 -4.54
N HIS A 246 0.94 0.23 -4.37
CA HIS A 246 -0.17 -0.63 -4.81
C HIS A 246 -0.08 -1.00 -6.28
N THR A 247 0.12 0.01 -7.14
CA THR A 247 0.24 -0.18 -8.59
C THR A 247 1.47 -0.98 -8.98
N LEU A 248 2.64 -0.69 -8.37
CA LEU A 248 3.87 -1.44 -8.60
C LEU A 248 3.73 -2.91 -8.18
N MET A 249 3.16 -3.16 -7.00
CA MET A 249 2.95 -4.51 -6.49
C MET A 249 1.92 -5.29 -7.33
N ASN A 250 0.91 -4.62 -7.88
CA ASN A 250 0.01 -5.23 -8.85
C ASN A 250 0.74 -5.68 -10.12
N LEU A 251 1.67 -4.88 -10.65
CA LEU A 251 2.49 -5.29 -11.78
C LEU A 251 3.46 -6.43 -11.44
N ILE A 252 4.02 -6.44 -10.23
CA ILE A 252 4.88 -7.54 -9.78
C ILE A 252 4.10 -8.86 -9.70
N LYS A 253 2.87 -8.81 -9.17
CA LYS A 253 2.00 -9.99 -8.98
C LYS A 253 1.40 -10.50 -10.29
N TYR A 254 0.85 -9.59 -11.10
CA TYR A 254 -0.02 -9.92 -12.24
C TYR A 254 0.58 -9.56 -13.60
N GLY A 255 1.69 -8.81 -13.64
CA GLY A 255 2.35 -8.36 -14.87
C GLY A 255 3.23 -9.41 -15.57
N GLY A 256 3.24 -10.64 -15.09
CA GLY A 256 3.91 -11.77 -15.75
C GLY A 256 5.44 -11.78 -15.64
N LEU A 257 6.01 -11.23 -14.56
CA LEU A 257 7.46 -11.22 -14.32
C LEU A 257 8.06 -12.64 -14.31
N CYS A 258 7.49 -13.55 -13.53
CA CYS A 258 7.79 -14.97 -13.64
C CYS A 258 6.81 -15.57 -14.65
N LYS A 259 7.33 -15.98 -15.83
CA LYS A 259 6.53 -16.67 -16.85
C LYS A 259 5.88 -17.91 -16.22
N ILE A 260 4.59 -17.79 -15.92
CA ILE A 260 3.68 -18.93 -15.84
C ILE A 260 3.76 -19.56 -17.23
N SER A 261 4.28 -20.78 -17.33
CA SER A 261 4.27 -21.50 -18.60
C SER A 261 2.81 -21.57 -19.05
N PHE A 262 2.49 -20.88 -20.15
CA PHE A 262 1.16 -20.75 -20.72
C PHE A 262 0.72 -22.12 -21.28
N SER A 263 0.39 -23.05 -20.39
CA SER A 263 -0.44 -24.19 -20.69
C SER A 263 -1.80 -23.88 -20.10
N LEU A 264 -2.78 -23.60 -20.97
CA LEU A 264 -4.21 -23.51 -20.68
C LEU A 264 -4.59 -24.32 -19.43
N CYS A 265 -4.75 -23.65 -18.29
CA CYS A 265 -5.52 -24.15 -17.15
C CYS A 265 -5.71 -23.03 -16.14
N PHE A 266 -6.94 -22.92 -15.68
CA PHE A 266 -7.52 -21.96 -14.74
C PHE A 266 -6.92 -22.01 -13.31
N ASN A 267 -5.61 -22.24 -13.15
CA ASN A 267 -4.96 -22.37 -11.84
C ASN A 267 -3.55 -21.77 -11.85
N PHE A 268 -3.32 -20.80 -10.97
CA PHE A 268 -2.08 -20.07 -10.69
C PHE A 268 -0.87 -20.93 -10.21
N HIS A 269 -0.85 -22.24 -10.45
CA HIS A 269 -0.08 -23.17 -9.60
C HIS A 269 1.29 -23.65 -10.11
N ASN A 270 1.70 -23.42 -11.36
CA ASN A 270 2.96 -23.99 -11.87
C ASN A 270 4.00 -22.93 -12.26
N VAL A 271 4.41 -22.13 -11.29
CA VAL A 271 5.79 -21.61 -11.26
C VAL A 271 6.59 -22.63 -10.45
N ASP A 272 7.54 -23.35 -11.06
CA ASP A 272 8.38 -24.35 -10.37
C ASP A 272 9.32 -23.74 -9.31
N ASP A 273 9.29 -22.41 -9.15
CA ASP A 273 10.02 -21.67 -8.13
C ASP A 273 9.24 -21.61 -6.80
N LYS A 274 9.65 -22.44 -5.85
CA LYS A 274 9.11 -22.45 -4.47
C LYS A 274 9.33 -21.13 -3.73
N LYS A 275 10.37 -20.37 -4.04
CA LYS A 275 10.64 -19.06 -3.44
C LYS A 275 9.61 -18.05 -3.95
N TRP A 276 9.35 -18.02 -5.26
CA TRP A 276 8.29 -17.19 -5.84
C TRP A 276 6.92 -17.52 -5.25
N GLN A 277 6.57 -18.81 -5.12
CA GLN A 277 5.31 -19.22 -4.50
C GLN A 277 5.19 -18.72 -3.05
N ARG A 278 6.25 -18.86 -2.24
CA ARG A 278 6.28 -18.37 -0.86
C ARG A 278 6.16 -16.85 -0.80
N ALA A 279 6.83 -16.14 -1.70
CA ALA A 279 6.74 -14.69 -1.83
C ALA A 279 5.32 -14.24 -2.19
N MET A 280 4.68 -14.86 -3.19
CA MET A 280 3.29 -14.54 -3.56
C MET A 280 2.32 -14.85 -2.42
N HIS A 281 2.52 -15.96 -1.70
CA HIS A 281 1.73 -16.26 -0.49
C HIS A 281 1.92 -15.18 0.59
N PHE A 282 3.14 -14.76 0.87
CA PHE A 282 3.39 -13.65 1.80
C PHE A 282 2.72 -12.35 1.34
N LEU A 283 2.91 -11.96 0.09
CA LEU A 283 2.30 -10.75 -0.47
C LEU A 283 0.76 -10.80 -0.53
N SER A 284 0.16 -11.99 -0.53
CA SER A 284 -1.31 -12.17 -0.43
C SER A 284 -1.82 -11.99 1.01
N SER A 285 -0.93 -12.11 2.00
CA SER A 285 -1.25 -11.92 3.42
C SER A 285 -1.07 -10.48 3.90
N VAL A 286 -0.33 -9.67 3.15
CA VAL A 286 -0.13 -8.25 3.42
C VAL A 286 -1.44 -7.50 3.14
N THR A 287 -2.02 -6.89 4.17
CA THR A 287 -3.29 -6.18 4.08
C THR A 287 -3.12 -4.69 3.76
N GLU A 288 -1.98 -4.12 4.15
CA GLU A 288 -1.70 -2.68 4.05
C GLU A 288 -0.20 -2.45 3.76
N PHE A 289 0.12 -1.28 3.21
CA PHE A 289 1.49 -0.85 2.99
C PHE A 289 1.82 0.27 3.98
N ASN A 290 2.43 -0.09 5.10
CA ASN A 290 2.69 0.83 6.19
C ASN A 290 3.81 1.83 5.87
N TYR A 291 3.95 2.82 6.76
CA TYR A 291 5.08 3.74 6.76
C TYR A 291 6.40 2.98 6.64
N MET A 292 7.30 3.46 5.78
CA MET A 292 8.57 2.81 5.41
C MET A 292 8.43 1.44 4.72
N THR A 293 7.33 1.19 4.01
CA THR A 293 7.25 0.09 3.02
C THR A 293 8.40 0.19 2.01
N GLN A 294 9.03 -0.93 1.71
CA GLN A 294 10.22 -0.99 0.85
C GLN A 294 10.08 -2.07 -0.21
N VAL A 295 10.39 -1.70 -1.46
CA VAL A 295 10.61 -2.61 -2.58
C VAL A 295 12.06 -2.42 -3.02
N VAL A 296 12.90 -3.44 -2.87
CA VAL A 296 14.33 -3.38 -3.17
C VAL A 296 14.64 -4.31 -4.32
N LEU A 297 15.27 -3.80 -5.37
CA LEU A 297 15.81 -4.61 -6.46
C LEU A 297 17.33 -4.63 -6.32
N MET A 298 17.90 -5.80 -6.04
CA MET A 298 19.33 -6.01 -5.94
C MET A 298 19.82 -6.78 -7.15
N VAL A 299 20.86 -6.24 -7.81
CA VAL A 299 21.50 -6.88 -8.96
C VAL A 299 22.85 -7.41 -8.54
N TYR A 300 23.11 -8.66 -8.89
CA TYR A 300 24.37 -9.33 -8.61
C TYR A 300 24.96 -9.87 -9.90
N GLU A 301 26.28 -9.82 -10.02
CA GLU A 301 27.05 -10.44 -11.10
C GLU A 301 27.85 -11.62 -10.54
N ASP A 302 27.72 -12.81 -11.14
CA ASP A 302 28.56 -13.96 -10.79
C ASP A 302 29.94 -13.80 -11.45
N SER A 303 30.92 -13.42 -10.65
CA SER A 303 32.32 -13.24 -11.08
C SER A 303 33.05 -14.56 -11.34
N ARG A 304 32.47 -15.71 -10.95
CA ARG A 304 33.11 -17.04 -11.06
C ARG A 304 32.85 -17.72 -12.40
N THR A 305 31.88 -17.24 -13.19
CA THR A 305 31.52 -17.83 -14.48
C THR A 305 32.32 -17.20 -15.63
N THR A 306 33.60 -17.53 -15.73
CA THR A 306 34.47 -17.09 -16.84
C THR A 306 34.49 -18.04 -18.04
N SER A 307 33.63 -19.07 -18.13
CA SER A 307 33.70 -20.03 -19.26
C SER A 307 32.41 -20.45 -19.97
N THR A 308 31.18 -20.11 -19.52
CA THR A 308 29.96 -20.57 -20.24
C THR A 308 28.81 -19.57 -20.36
N LYS A 309 28.68 -18.58 -19.47
CA LYS A 309 27.57 -17.62 -19.49
C LYS A 309 28.04 -16.28 -20.08
N GLN A 310 27.42 -15.80 -21.15
CA GLN A 310 27.71 -14.51 -21.80
C GLN A 310 26.53 -13.56 -21.65
N GLY A 311 26.78 -12.25 -21.65
CA GLY A 311 25.73 -11.23 -21.56
C GLY A 311 24.98 -11.24 -20.21
N THR A 312 23.65 -11.19 -20.27
CA THR A 312 22.74 -11.09 -19.12
C THR A 312 22.74 -12.31 -18.20
N ASP A 313 23.16 -13.48 -18.70
CA ASP A 313 23.11 -14.75 -17.95
C ASP A 313 24.05 -14.79 -16.72
N ARG A 314 25.01 -13.86 -16.66
CA ARG A 314 25.92 -13.68 -15.51
C ARG A 314 25.30 -12.85 -14.39
N PHE A 315 24.14 -12.23 -14.64
CA PHE A 315 23.45 -11.40 -13.67
C PHE A 315 22.25 -12.14 -13.09
N HIS A 316 21.93 -11.87 -11.83
CA HIS A 316 20.65 -12.23 -11.23
C HIS A 316 20.08 -11.07 -10.43
N ILE A 317 18.76 -11.04 -10.32
CA ILE A 317 18.02 -9.97 -9.63
C ILE A 317 17.28 -10.59 -8.45
N GLU A 318 17.53 -10.06 -7.26
CA GLU A 318 16.70 -10.32 -6.09
C GLU A 318 15.73 -9.16 -5.89
N LEU A 319 14.45 -9.46 -5.79
CA LEU A 319 13.42 -8.52 -5.40
C LEU A 319 13.12 -8.76 -3.92
N LEU A 320 13.26 -7.75 -3.06
CA LEU A 320 12.91 -7.85 -1.65
C LEU A 320 11.74 -6.92 -1.36
N PHE A 321 10.85 -7.38 -0.49
CA PHE A 321 9.70 -6.61 -0.07
C PHE A 321 9.58 -6.60 1.45
N SER A 322 9.30 -5.41 1.99
CA SER A 322 8.93 -5.19 3.38
C SER A 322 7.64 -4.36 3.43
N PRO A 323 6.59 -4.78 4.17
CA PRO A 323 5.31 -4.08 4.28
C PRO A 323 5.36 -2.84 5.17
N GLY A 324 6.54 -2.46 5.67
CA GLY A 324 6.73 -1.28 6.52
C GLY A 324 6.54 -1.56 8.01
N LEU A 325 6.47 -0.48 8.79
CA LEU A 325 6.37 -0.50 10.24
C LEU A 325 4.94 -0.79 10.68
N TYR A 326 4.75 -1.89 11.42
CA TYR A 326 3.44 -2.20 12.01
C TYR A 326 3.07 -1.21 13.12
N PRO A 327 1.76 -1.00 13.36
CA PRO A 327 1.27 -0.19 14.47
C PRO A 327 1.87 -0.64 15.81
N CYS A 328 2.08 0.30 16.73
CA CYS A 328 2.65 0.01 18.05
C CYS A 328 1.62 -0.46 19.08
N PHE A 329 0.33 -0.45 18.75
CA PHE A 329 -0.75 -0.97 19.59
C PHE A 329 -1.12 -2.39 19.19
N LEU A 330 -1.38 -3.25 20.17
CA LEU A 330 -1.67 -4.67 19.96
C LEU A 330 -3.16 -4.88 19.63
N THR A 331 -3.48 -5.10 18.36
CA THR A 331 -4.78 -5.65 17.99
C THR A 331 -4.84 -7.15 18.32
N GLU A 332 -6.05 -7.71 18.52
CA GLU A 332 -6.26 -9.16 18.71
C GLU A 332 -5.60 -10.01 17.58
N LYS A 333 -5.53 -9.49 16.34
CA LYS A 333 -4.85 -10.14 15.19
C LYS A 333 -3.32 -10.16 15.34
N GLU A 334 -2.71 -9.13 15.92
CA GLU A 334 -1.25 -9.08 16.15
C GLU A 334 -0.82 -10.01 17.29
N ARG A 335 -1.65 -10.17 18.33
CA ARG A 335 -1.46 -11.23 19.34
C ARG A 335 -1.38 -12.64 18.71
N ILE A 336 -2.15 -12.89 17.64
CA ILE A 336 -2.15 -14.15 16.89
C ILE A 336 -0.95 -14.24 15.93
N TYR A 337 -0.48 -13.14 15.36
CA TYR A 337 0.70 -13.11 14.48
C TYR A 337 2.02 -13.27 15.26
N GLU A 338 2.17 -12.60 16.41
CA GLU A 338 3.34 -12.75 17.29
C GLU A 338 3.49 -14.17 17.85
N THR A 339 2.39 -14.91 17.99
CA THR A 339 2.42 -16.31 18.43
C THR A 339 2.71 -17.30 17.30
N ARG A 340 2.53 -16.91 16.02
CA ARG A 340 2.78 -17.77 14.85
C ARG A 340 4.20 -17.70 14.30
N PHE A 341 4.94 -16.64 14.59
CA PHE A 341 6.33 -16.48 14.14
C PHE A 341 7.26 -16.28 15.33
N PRO A 342 8.23 -17.19 15.57
CA PRO A 342 9.18 -17.00 16.67
C PRO A 342 9.94 -15.68 16.47
N LYS A 343 10.27 -15.03 17.60
CA LYS A 343 11.00 -13.74 17.68
C LYS A 343 12.36 -13.70 16.93
N SER A 344 12.79 -14.80 16.33
CA SER A 344 13.96 -14.89 15.45
C SER A 344 13.69 -14.53 13.98
N VAL A 345 12.43 -14.26 13.58
CA VAL A 345 12.05 -13.90 12.19
C VAL A 345 11.83 -12.39 12.00
N PHE A 346 12.18 -11.56 12.98
CA PHE A 346 12.21 -10.09 12.85
C PHE A 346 13.36 -9.58 11.94
N SER A 347 13.89 -10.41 11.04
CA SER A 347 14.76 -9.95 9.97
C SER A 347 13.89 -9.43 8.82
N GLU A 348 13.85 -8.11 8.72
CA GLU A 348 13.02 -7.18 7.91
C GLU A 348 12.86 -7.42 6.39
N PHE A 349 13.17 -8.59 5.83
CA PHE A 349 13.01 -8.81 4.38
C PHE A 349 12.61 -10.25 4.05
N GLN A 350 11.61 -10.43 3.19
CA GLN A 350 11.42 -11.70 2.48
C GLN A 350 11.97 -11.59 1.06
N LEU A 351 12.87 -12.53 0.71
CA LEU A 351 13.41 -12.68 -0.64
C LEU A 351 12.32 -13.13 -1.61
N VAL A 352 12.16 -12.37 -2.68
CA VAL A 352 11.51 -12.76 -3.92
C VAL A 352 12.62 -12.88 -4.96
N GLU A 353 13.16 -14.08 -5.15
CA GLU A 353 14.09 -14.32 -6.27
C GLU A 353 13.27 -14.44 -7.56
N ALA A 354 13.66 -13.70 -8.59
CA ALA A 354 13.20 -13.91 -9.97
C ALA A 354 14.44 -14.25 -10.80
N TYR A 355 14.50 -15.48 -11.32
CA TYR A 355 15.58 -15.97 -12.17
C TYR A 355 15.49 -15.42 -13.59
#